data_AF-A0A7Y5E280-F1
#
_entry.id   AF-A0A7Y5E280-F1
#
_cell.length_a   1.000
_cell.length_b   1.000
_cell.length_c   1.000
_cell.angle_alpha   90.00
_cell.angle_beta   90.00
_cell.angle_gamma   90.00
#
_symmetry.space_group_name_H-M   'P 1'
#
loop_
_entity.id
_entity.type
_entity.pdbx_description
1 polymer ?
#
loop_
_entity_poly.entity_id
_entity_poly.type
_entity_poly.pdbx_seq_one_letter_code
_entity_poly.pdbx_strand_id
1 'polypeptide(L)'
;MAEQKGEQKDLEQLASLQKVRKVVVYLALGLLLVSFFKPNGVLSIVRSLLWAGAGVVSFMEAQSLKKVGAKANNAYLNAAIYIGLAIVVFFMAR
;
A
#
# COMPACT_ATOMS: atom_id res chain seq x y z
N MET A 1 -4.75 32.80 -5.20
CA MET A 1 -5.89 31.92 -4.83
C MET A 1 -5.94 30.58 -5.57
N ALA A 2 -5.25 30.39 -6.71
CA ALA A 2 -5.20 29.09 -7.40
C ALA A 2 -4.22 28.08 -6.75
N GLU A 3 -3.12 28.54 -6.14
CA GLU A 3 -2.12 27.67 -5.50
C GLU A 3 -2.65 26.94 -4.25
N GLN A 4 -3.39 27.64 -3.38
CA GLN A 4 -3.99 27.02 -2.18
C GLN A 4 -5.00 25.92 -2.52
N LYS A 5 -5.70 26.01 -3.66
CA LYS A 5 -6.71 25.00 -4.07
C LYS A 5 -6.07 23.72 -4.62
N GLY A 6 -4.83 23.81 -5.14
CA GLY A 6 -4.03 22.66 -5.54
C GLY A 6 -3.47 21.94 -4.31
N GLU A 7 -2.85 22.69 -3.40
CA GLU A 7 -2.26 22.16 -2.18
C GLU A 7 -3.29 21.47 -1.26
N GLN A 8 -4.50 22.04 -1.15
CA GLN A 8 -5.59 21.42 -0.39
C GLN A 8 -6.08 20.10 -1.01
N LYS A 9 -6.12 20.01 -2.35
CA LYS A 9 -6.46 18.76 -3.06
C LYS A 9 -5.38 17.69 -2.91
N ASP A 10 -4.10 18.08 -2.92
CA ASP A 10 -2.99 17.15 -2.72
C ASP A 10 -2.96 16.62 -1.27
N LEU A 11 -3.29 17.45 -0.28
CA LEU A 11 -3.42 17.03 1.12
C LEU A 11 -4.62 16.09 1.35
N GLU A 12 -5.78 16.37 0.74
CA GLU A 12 -6.94 15.48 0.77
C GLU A 12 -6.65 14.13 0.08
N GLN A 13 -5.92 14.15 -1.05
CA GLN A 13 -5.46 12.93 -1.71
C GLN A 13 -4.49 12.13 -0.85
N LEU A 14 -3.54 12.78 -0.18
CA LEU A 14 -2.62 12.13 0.74
C LEU A 14 -3.35 11.44 1.90
N ALA A 15 -4.32 12.13 2.52
CA ALA A 15 -5.13 11.56 3.59
C ALA A 15 -5.97 10.36 3.08
N SER A 16 -6.53 10.47 1.88
CA SER A 16 -7.27 9.38 1.23
C SER A 16 -6.37 8.18 0.94
N LEU A 17 -5.19 8.40 0.34
CA LEU A 17 -4.20 7.35 0.03
C LEU A 17 -3.72 6.63 1.30
N GLN A 18 -3.49 7.36 2.39
CA GLN A 18 -3.15 6.76 3.69
C GLN A 18 -4.27 5.89 4.26
N LYS A 19 -5.53 6.35 4.13
CA LYS A 19 -6.71 5.59 4.57
C LYS A 19 -6.87 4.31 3.75
N VAL A 20 -6.78 4.42 2.42
CA VAL A 20 -6.82 3.28 1.50
C VAL A 20 -5.69 2.30 1.80
N ARG A 21 -4.46 2.78 1.98
CA ARG A 21 -3.32 1.94 2.38
C ARG A 21 -3.60 1.16 3.65
N LYS A 22 -4.09 1.83 4.70
CA LYS A 22 -4.45 1.15 5.97
C LYS A 22 -5.48 0.04 5.73
N VAL A 23 -6.54 0.32 4.97
CA VAL A 23 -7.58 -0.68 4.66
C VAL A 23 -6.99 -1.86 3.89
N VAL A 24 -6.20 -1.61 2.85
CA VAL A 24 -5.57 -2.67 2.05
C VAL A 24 -4.60 -3.51 2.90
N VAL A 25 -3.80 -2.88 3.75
CA VAL A 25 -2.89 -3.60 4.67
C VAL A 25 -3.66 -4.42 5.70
N TYR A 26 -4.76 -3.89 6.27
CA TYR A 26 -5.60 -4.65 7.19
C TYR A 26 -6.26 -5.86 6.52
N LEU A 27 -6.73 -5.70 5.28
CA LEU A 27 -7.25 -6.83 4.48
C LEU A 27 -6.16 -7.85 4.20
N ALA A 28 -4.95 -7.41 3.82
CA ALA A 28 -3.81 -8.29 3.57
C ALA A 28 -3.40 -9.08 4.84
N LEU A 29 -3.40 -8.42 6.00
CA LEU A 29 -3.13 -9.05 7.30
C LEU A 29 -4.24 -10.02 7.71
N GLY A 30 -5.51 -9.65 7.53
CA GLY A 30 -6.65 -10.54 7.79
C GLY A 30 -6.60 -11.80 6.93
N LEU A 31 -6.32 -11.65 5.63
CA LEU A 31 -6.15 -12.78 4.72
C LEU A 31 -4.91 -13.61 5.03
N LEU A 32 -3.84 -13.00 5.55
CA LEU A 32 -2.68 -13.74 6.03
C LEU A 32 -3.04 -14.64 7.21
N LEU A 33 -3.80 -14.16 8.19
CA LEU A 33 -4.30 -14.98 9.29
C LEU A 33 -5.21 -16.11 8.80
N VAL A 34 -6.15 -15.82 7.91
CA VAL A 34 -7.05 -16.84 7.35
C VAL A 34 -6.27 -17.90 6.56
N SER A 35 -5.24 -17.50 5.81
CA SER A 35 -4.40 -18.41 5.03
C SER A 35 -3.60 -19.39 5.90
N PHE A 36 -3.30 -19.03 7.16
CA PHE A 36 -2.68 -19.95 8.12
C PHE A 36 -3.63 -21.06 8.59
N PHE A 37 -4.92 -20.75 8.76
CA PHE A 37 -5.92 -21.73 9.21
C PHE A 37 -6.51 -22.56 8.05
N LYS A 38 -6.61 -21.97 6.85
CA LYS A 38 -7.09 -22.64 5.63
C LYS A 38 -6.20 -22.27 4.44
N PRO A 39 -5.09 -22.99 4.23
CA PRO A 39 -4.24 -22.76 3.07
C PRO A 39 -5.02 -23.10 1.80
N ASN A 40 -5.20 -22.10 0.94
CA ASN A 40 -5.85 -22.24 -0.35
C ASN A 40 -5.07 -21.40 -1.38
N GLY A 41 -4.76 -21.99 -2.54
CA GLY A 41 -3.96 -21.35 -3.58
C GLY A 41 -4.55 -20.01 -4.04
N VAL A 42 -5.89 -19.90 -4.12
CA VAL A 42 -6.58 -18.66 -4.49
C VAL A 42 -6.37 -17.56 -3.43
N LEU A 43 -6.46 -17.91 -2.15
CA LEU A 43 -6.20 -16.99 -1.04
C LEU A 43 -4.78 -16.45 -1.07
N SER A 44 -3.81 -17.26 -1.50
CA SER A 44 -2.41 -16.82 -1.63
C SER A 44 -2.21 -15.76 -2.72
N ILE A 45 -2.88 -15.93 -3.86
CA ILE A 45 -2.81 -15.00 -4.99
C ILE A 45 -3.45 -13.67 -4.58
N VAL A 46 -4.65 -13.72 -3.99
CA VAL A 46 -5.34 -12.51 -3.50
C VAL A 46 -4.49 -11.78 -2.45
N ARG A 47 -3.87 -12.51 -1.53
CA ARG A 47 -2.96 -11.93 -0.52
C ARG A 47 -1.76 -11.24 -1.17
N SER A 48 -1.13 -11.88 -2.16
CA SER A 48 -0.02 -11.29 -2.92
C SER A 48 -0.44 -10.00 -3.64
N LEU A 49 -1.61 -10.02 -4.29
CA LEU A 49 -2.18 -8.85 -4.96
C LEU A 49 -2.46 -7.69 -3.98
N LEU A 50 -2.92 -7.99 -2.76
CA LEU A 50 -3.16 -6.96 -1.75
C LEU A 50 -1.86 -6.33 -1.23
N TRP A 51 -0.81 -7.12 -1.01
CA TRP A 51 0.51 -6.59 -0.64
C TRP A 51 1.11 -5.75 -1.77
N ALA A 52 0.99 -6.21 -3.02
CA ALA A 52 1.40 -5.43 -4.19
C ALA A 52 0.60 -4.12 -4.30
N GLY A 53 -0.72 -4.17 -4.09
CA GLY A 53 -1.60 -3.00 -4.05
C GLY A 53 -1.21 -2.00 -2.96
N ALA A 54 -0.90 -2.46 -1.75
CA ALA A 54 -0.38 -1.60 -0.67
C ALA A 54 0.95 -0.93 -1.04
N GLY A 55 1.81 -1.65 -1.77
CA GLY A 55 3.05 -1.14 -2.34
C GLY A 55 2.82 -0.01 -3.35
N VAL A 56 1.94 -0.23 -4.32
CA VAL A 56 1.57 0.77 -5.33
C VAL A 56 0.95 2.01 -4.68
N VAL A 57 0.03 1.84 -3.72
CA VAL A 57 -0.58 2.97 -3.01
C VAL A 57 0.47 3.75 -2.21
N SER A 58 1.44 3.07 -1.60
CA SER A 58 2.54 3.73 -0.88
C SER A 58 3.48 4.48 -1.85
N PHE A 59 3.66 3.97 -3.06
CA PHE A 59 4.42 4.65 -4.11
C PHE A 59 3.68 5.90 -4.63
N MET A 60 2.36 5.81 -4.81
CA MET A 60 1.53 6.97 -5.15
C MET A 60 1.56 8.02 -4.05
N GLU A 61 1.47 7.61 -2.78
CA GLU A 61 1.63 8.50 -1.62
C GLU A 61 3.01 9.16 -1.63
N ALA A 62 4.08 8.40 -1.91
CA ALA A 62 5.42 8.95 -2.02
C ALA A 62 5.55 10.00 -3.15
N GLN A 63 4.91 9.76 -4.30
CA GLN A 63 4.87 10.73 -5.39
C GLN A 63 4.10 12.00 -5.00
N SER A 64 2.94 11.86 -4.36
CA SER A 64 2.17 13.02 -3.88
C SER A 64 2.93 13.79 -2.80
N LEU A 65 3.61 13.11 -1.86
CA LEU A 65 4.46 13.73 -0.83
C LEU A 65 5.63 14.50 -1.45
N LYS A 66 6.24 13.95 -2.51
CA LYS A 66 7.33 14.61 -3.24
C LYS A 66 6.85 15.89 -3.95
N LYS A 67 5.61 15.91 -4.47
CA LYS A 67 5.02 17.10 -5.10
C LYS A 67 4.77 18.24 -4.12
N VAL A 68 4.40 17.92 -2.87
CA VAL A 68 4.18 18.92 -1.80
C VAL A 68 5.45 19.24 -1.01
N GLY A 69 6.64 18.83 -1.48
CA GLY A 69 7.92 19.12 -0.82
C GLY A 69 8.13 18.39 0.52
N ALA A 70 7.28 17.43 0.86
CA ALA A 70 7.37 16.66 2.10
C ALA A 70 8.33 15.46 1.97
N LYS A 71 8.82 14.95 3.10
CA LYS A 71 9.71 13.77 3.13
C LYS A 71 8.98 12.51 2.65
N ALA A 72 9.19 12.16 1.38
CA ALA A 72 8.64 10.96 0.75
C ALA A 72 9.42 9.67 1.04
N ASN A 73 10.62 9.74 1.63
CA ASN A 73 11.49 8.57 1.83
C ASN A 73 10.83 7.44 2.63
N ASN A 74 10.02 7.77 3.64
CA ASN A 74 9.30 6.76 4.43
C ASN A 74 8.23 6.04 3.61
N ALA A 75 7.56 6.76 2.69
CA ALA A 75 6.55 6.17 1.82
C ALA A 75 7.17 5.29 0.73
N TYR A 76 8.32 5.68 0.16
CA TYR A 76 9.09 4.84 -0.75
C TYR A 76 9.62 3.58 -0.08
N LEU A 77 10.13 3.68 1.15
CA LEU A 77 10.57 2.52 1.93
C LEU A 77 9.41 1.56 2.19
N ASN A 78 8.25 2.08 2.61
CA ASN A 78 7.04 1.27 2.79
C ASN A 78 6.60 0.61 1.48
N ALA A 79 6.66 1.33 0.35
CA ALA A 79 6.35 0.75 -0.96
C ALA A 79 7.26 -0.44 -1.29
N ALA A 80 8.57 -0.27 -1.10
CA ALA A 80 9.55 -1.33 -1.30
C ALA A 80 9.31 -2.53 -0.36
N ILE A 81 8.99 -2.28 0.92
CA ILE A 81 8.66 -3.32 1.89
C ILE A 81 7.42 -4.09 1.44
N TYR A 82 6.32 -3.42 1.08
CA TYR A 82 5.09 -4.10 0.69
C TYR A 82 5.21 -4.89 -0.62
N ILE A 83 5.94 -4.36 -1.61
CA ILE A 83 6.23 -5.09 -2.86
C ILE A 83 7.12 -6.29 -2.57
N GLY A 84 8.19 -6.11 -1.78
CA GLY A 84 9.04 -7.21 -1.34
C GLY A 84 8.25 -8.28 -0.58
N LEU A 85 7.35 -7.87 0.30
CA LEU A 85 6.49 -8.78 1.05
C LEU A 85 5.54 -9.55 0.11
N ALA A 86 4.98 -8.90 -0.92
CA ALA A 86 4.15 -9.55 -1.93
C ALA A 86 4.90 -10.69 -2.64
N ILE A 87 6.16 -10.43 -3.01
CA ILE A 87 7.03 -11.43 -3.66
C ILE A 87 7.29 -12.59 -2.70
N VAL A 88 7.72 -12.31 -1.47
CA VAL A 88 8.00 -13.35 -0.46
C VAL A 88 6.75 -14.20 -0.19
N VAL A 89 5.60 -13.55 0.01
CA VAL A 89 4.30 -14.18 0.25
C VAL A 89 3.86 -15.05 -0.92
N PHE A 90 4.13 -14.63 -2.15
CA PHE A 90 3.81 -15.39 -3.35
C PHE A 90 4.64 -16.66 -3.47
N PHE A 91 5.94 -16.58 -3.22
CA PHE A 91 6.83 -17.74 -3.26
C PHE A 91 6.63 -18.70 -2.08
N MET A 92 6.30 -18.19 -0.89
CA MET A 92 6.02 -19.02 0.29
C MET A 92 4.71 -19.80 0.20
N ALA A 93 3.79 -19.39 -0.67
CA ALA A 93 2.51 -20.07 -0.85
C ALA A 93 2.50 -21.14 -1.97
N ARG A 94 3.66 -21.38 -2.58
CA ARG A 94 3.90 -22.41 -3.59
C ARG A 94 4.60 -23.59 -2.94
#